data_AF-A0A158IRR7-F1
#
_entry.id   AF-A0A158IRR7-F1
#
_cell.length_a   1.000
_cell.length_b   1.000
_cell.length_c   1.000
_cell.angle_alpha   90.00
_cell.angle_beta   90.00
_cell.angle_gamma   90.00
#
_symmetry.space_group_name_H-M   'P 1'
#
loop_
_entity.id
_entity.type
_entity.pdbx_description
1 polymer ?
#
loop_
_entity_poly.entity_id
_entity_poly.type
_entity_poly.pdbx_seq_one_letter_code
_entity_poly.pdbx_strand_id
1 'polypeptide(L)' 'MAGIPRAGDAVFARTSPEDSGATVLHVRGDLLVGVETINRPRNFLLARTAINRGQRLDVDLFGQGAQPLNAALL' A
#
# COMPACT_ATOMS: atom_id res chain seq x y z
N MET A 1 -2.62 -7.58 7.63
CA MET A 1 -3.10 -7.68 6.23
C MET A 1 -4.55 -7.22 6.15
N ALA A 2 -4.94 -6.56 5.06
CA ALA A 2 -6.33 -6.17 4.78
C ALA A 2 -6.64 -6.26 3.27
N GLY A 3 -7.91 -6.39 2.91
CA GLY A 3 -8.36 -6.58 1.52
C GLY A 3 -8.17 -8.01 1.00
N ILE A 4 -8.17 -8.17 -0.32
CA ILE A 4 -7.93 -9.44 -1.02
C ILE A 4 -6.69 -9.29 -1.93
N PRO A 5 -5.46 -9.42 -1.40
CA PRO A 5 -4.21 -9.33 -2.15
C PRO A 5 -4.13 -10.17 -3.43
N ARG A 6 -4.69 -11.39 -3.41
CA ARG A 6 -4.74 -12.27 -4.59
C ARG A 6 -5.65 -11.76 -5.71
N ALA A 7 -6.46 -10.72 -5.45
CA ALA A 7 -7.27 -10.07 -6.46
C ALA A 7 -6.46 -9.06 -7.30
N GLY A 8 -5.25 -8.68 -6.87
CA GLY A 8 -4.39 -7.75 -7.60
C GLY A 8 -3.66 -8.40 -8.77
N ASP A 9 -3.30 -7.58 -9.75
CA ASP A 9 -2.44 -7.92 -10.89
C ASP A 9 -1.02 -7.37 -10.74
N ALA A 10 -0.81 -6.38 -9.86
CA ALA A 10 0.51 -5.83 -9.54
C ALA A 10 0.73 -5.65 -8.02
N VAL A 11 2.01 -5.64 -7.63
CA VAL A 11 2.46 -5.56 -6.24
C VAL A 11 3.56 -4.53 -6.10
N PHE A 12 3.41 -3.63 -5.13
CA PHE A 12 4.39 -2.58 -4.81
C PHE A 12 4.83 -2.71 -3.36
N ALA A 13 6.13 -2.95 -3.16
CA ALA A 13 6.70 -3.11 -1.83
C ALA A 13 7.62 -1.94 -1.48
N ARG A 14 7.46 -1.42 -0.27
CA ARG A 14 8.42 -0.52 0.36
C ARG A 14 8.95 -1.17 1.63
N THR A 15 10.24 -1.44 1.63
CA THR A 15 10.99 -1.93 2.79
C THR A 15 11.92 -0.84 3.29
N SER A 16 12.11 -0.78 4.60
CA SER A 16 13.09 0.10 5.22
C SER A 16 14.21 -0.76 5.82
N PRO A 17 15.47 -0.57 5.41
CA PRO A 17 16.61 -1.30 5.97
C PRO A 17 16.81 -1.01 7.46
N GLU A 18 16.32 0.14 7.93
CA GLU A 18 16.71 0.74 9.21
C GLU A 18 15.83 0.29 10.38
N ASP A 19 14.57 -0.09 10.12
CA ASP A 19 13.58 -0.39 11.16
C ASP A 19 12.84 -1.73 10.97
N SER A 20 13.34 -2.60 10.08
CA SER A 20 12.73 -3.90 9.75
C SER A 20 11.25 -3.81 9.35
N GLY A 21 10.80 -2.62 8.93
CA GLY A 21 9.43 -2.35 8.54
C GLY A 21 9.18 -2.57 7.05
N ALA A 22 7.99 -3.05 6.71
CA ALA A 22 7.59 -3.25 5.32
C ALA A 22 6.13 -2.84 5.09
N THR A 23 5.83 -2.40 3.88
CA THR A 23 4.47 -2.19 3.38
C THR A 23 4.41 -2.70 1.95
N VAL A 24 3.52 -3.64 1.69
CA VAL A 24 3.27 -4.25 0.40
C VAL A 24 1.84 -3.93 0.00
N LEU A 25 1.65 -3.28 -1.14
CA LEU A 25 0.36 -2.89 -1.68
C LEU A 25 0.05 -3.76 -2.89
N HIS A 26 -1.17 -4.25 -2.97
CA HIS A 26 -1.67 -5.03 -4.09
C HIS A 26 -2.70 -4.19 -4.82
N VAL A 27 -2.52 -4.03 -6.13
CA VAL A 27 -3.42 -3.25 -6.98
C VAL A 27 -3.99 -4.10 -8.10
N ARG A 28 -5.18 -3.73 -8.58
CA ARG A 28 -5.76 -4.21 -9.84
C ARG A 28 -5.90 -3.01 -10.76
N GLY A 29 -5.03 -2.90 -11.77
CA GLY A 29 -4.83 -1.62 -12.45
C GLY A 29 -4.32 -0.56 -11.45
N ASP A 30 -5.11 0.50 -11.22
CA ASP A 30 -4.81 1.53 -10.22
C ASP A 30 -5.57 1.34 -8.89
N LEU A 31 -6.51 0.41 -8.82
CA LEU A 31 -7.35 0.20 -7.65
C LEU A 31 -6.58 -0.53 -6.54
N LEU A 32 -6.54 0.03 -5.33
CA LEU A 32 -5.94 -0.65 -4.18
C LEU A 32 -6.87 -1.74 -3.65
N VAL A 33 -6.45 -3.01 -3.81
CA VAL A 33 -7.27 -4.18 -3.44
C VAL A 33 -6.74 -4.92 -2.21
N GLY A 34 -5.50 -4.66 -1.79
CA GLY A 34 -4.92 -5.35 -0.64
C GLY A 34 -3.67 -4.69 -0.09
N VAL A 35 -3.36 -5.01 1.17
CA VAL A 35 -2.14 -4.55 1.86
C VAL A 35 -1.60 -5.59 2.84
N GLU A 36 -0.28 -5.72 2.87
CA GLU A 36 0.47 -6.42 3.91
C GLU A 36 1.47 -5.44 4.54
N THR A 37 1.58 -5.46 5.86
CA THR A 37 2.47 -4.55 6.60
C THR A 37 3.19 -5.31 7.69
N ILE A 38 4.48 -5.04 7.84
CA ILE A 38 5.31 -5.54 8.95
C ILE A 38 5.77 -4.30 9.73
N ASN A 39 5.47 -4.24 11.03
CA ASN A 39 5.87 -3.13 11.91
C ASN A 39 5.46 -1.72 11.41
N ARG A 40 4.38 -1.61 10.63
CA ARG A 40 3.86 -0.33 10.07
C ARG A 40 2.35 -0.14 10.35
N PRO A 41 1.92 0.00 11.61
CA PRO A 41 0.50 0.08 11.97
C PRO A 41 -0.22 1.28 11.34
N ARG A 42 0.45 2.42 11.18
CA ARG A 42 -0.12 3.60 10.51
C ARG A 42 -0.45 3.32 9.04
N ASN A 43 0.45 2.66 8.31
CA ASN A 43 0.23 2.29 6.92
C ASN A 43 -0.90 1.27 6.80
N PHE A 44 -0.98 0.32 7.75
CA PHE A 44 -2.08 -0.64 7.80
C PHE A 44 -3.44 0.05 7.91
N LEU A 45 -3.60 0.98 8.85
CA LEU A 45 -4.87 1.69 9.08
C LEU A 45 -5.26 2.57 7.88
N LEU A 46 -4.29 3.25 7.28
CA LEU A 46 -4.51 4.07 6.08
C LEU A 46 -4.95 3.21 4.90
N ALA A 47 -4.19 2.16 4.58
CA ALA A 47 -4.51 1.28 3.46
C ALA A 47 -5.83 0.53 3.65
N ARG A 48 -6.16 0.08 4.87
CA ARG A 48 -7.47 -0.53 5.16
C ARG A 48 -8.61 0.44 4.86
N THR A 49 -8.47 1.70 5.26
CA THR A 49 -9.48 2.73 4.99
C THR A 49 -9.60 3.00 3.49
N ALA A 50 -8.48 3.09 2.78
CA ALA A 50 -8.44 3.32 1.34
C ALA A 50 -9.09 2.16 0.55
N ILE A 51 -8.79 0.91 0.90
CA ILE A 51 -9.40 -0.29 0.32
C ILE A 51 -10.93 -0.25 0.50
N ASN A 52 -11.41 0.06 1.71
CA ASN A 52 -12.86 0.15 1.99
C ASN A 52 -13.55 1.28 1.22
N ARG A 53 -12.81 2.29 0.77
CA ARG A 53 -13.30 3.41 -0.03
C ARG A 53 -13.15 3.19 -1.54
N GLY A 54 -12.52 2.09 -1.97
CA GLY A 54 -12.20 1.84 -3.37
C GLY A 54 -11.21 2.86 -3.95
N GLN A 55 -10.29 3.37 -3.12
CA GLN A 55 -9.29 4.35 -3.55
C GLN A 55 -8.24 3.75 -4.47
N ARG A 56 -7.62 4.64 -5.25
CA ARG A 56 -6.56 4.29 -6.20
C ARG A 56 -5.18 4.59 -5.62
N LEU A 57 -4.17 3.93 -6.17
CA LEU A 57 -2.76 4.13 -5.84
C LEU A 57 -2.07 4.83 -7.01
N ASP A 58 -1.47 5.99 -6.73
CA ASP A 58 -0.45 6.57 -7.60
C ASP A 58 0.86 5.77 -7.41
N VAL A 59 1.11 4.88 -8.35
CA VAL A 59 2.26 3.95 -8.30
C VAL A 59 3.59 4.66 -8.48
N ASP A 60 3.64 5.73 -9.25
CA ASP A 60 4.85 6.51 -9.49
C ASP A 60 5.26 7.22 -8.20
N LEU A 61 4.29 7.80 -7.49
CA LEU A 61 4.52 8.49 -6.24
C LEU A 61 4.86 7.52 -5.09
N PHE A 62 4.23 6.34 -5.06
CA PHE A 62 4.58 5.32 -4.06
C PHE A 62 5.95 4.68 -4.32
N GLY A 63 6.31 4.44 -5.59
CA GLY A 63 7.58 3.81 -5.99
C GLY A 63 8.82 4.65 -5.64
N GLN A 64 8.69 5.98 -5.60
CA GLN A 64 9.78 6.90 -5.29
C GLN A 64 10.31 6.81 -3.84
N GLY A 65 9.61 6.11 -2.94
CA GLY A 65 10.11 5.82 -1.60
C GLY A 65 10.11 7.00 -0.61
N ALA A 66 10.16 8.24 -1.09
CA ALA A 66 10.33 9.44 -0.28
C ALA A 66 9.03 9.96 0.36
N GLN A 67 7.88 9.74 -0.28
CA GLN A 67 6.60 10.31 0.16
C GLN A 67 5.83 9.38 1.12
N PRO A 68 5.12 9.91 2.13
CA PRO A 68 4.25 9.10 2.98
C PRO A 68 3.11 8.44 2.17
N LEU A 69 2.60 7.29 2.63
CA LEU A 69 1.58 6.52 1.90
C LEU A 69 0.33 7.34 1.51
N ASN A 70 -0.13 8.24 2.38
CA ASN A 70 -1.32 9.04 2.12
C ASN A 70 -1.18 10.02 0.93
N ALA A 71 0.04 10.40 0.56
CA ALA A 71 0.27 11.24 -0.62
C ALA A 71 0.04 10.46 -1.92
N ALA A 72 0.13 9.13 -1.89
CA ALA A 72 -0.04 8.25 -3.05
C ALA A 72 -1.47 7.67 -3.17
N LEU A 73 -2.38 8.00 -2.25
CA LEU A 73 -3.76 7.51 -2.26
C LEU A 73 -4.69 8.56 -2.89
N LEU A 74 -5.46 8.15 -3.89
CA LEU A 74 -6.41 8.98 -4.66
C LEU A 74 -7.85 8.57 -4.31
#